data_AF-A0A6A7ZF71-F1
#
_entry.id   AF-A0A6A7ZF71-F1
#
_cell.length_a   1.000
_cell.length_b   1.000
_cell.length_c   1.000
_cell.angle_alpha   90.00
_cell.angle_beta   90.00
_cell.angle_gamma   90.00
#
_symmetry.space_group_name_H-M   'P 1'
#
loop_
_entity.id
_entity.type
_entity.pdbx_description
1 polymer ?
#
loop_
_entity_poly.entity_id
_entity_poly.type
_entity_poly.pdbx_seq_one_letter_code
_entity_poly.pdbx_strand_id
1 'polypeptide(L)'
;MSYHSPALAAPTIESVIATHAALRANTPLVQCLTNVVSANFMANVLLSAGAAPAMVDNPEEAADFARIAGAVLINLGTPNTAQVEGMRLAVAAAHDAGRPWV
;
A
#
# COMPACT_ATOMS: atom_id res chain seq x y z
N MET A 1 21.48 -8.42 -17.17
CA MET A 1 20.35 -7.58 -17.62
C MET A 1 20.42 -6.28 -16.84
N SER A 2 20.86 -5.21 -17.50
CA SER A 2 21.06 -3.90 -16.87
C SER A 2 19.72 -3.17 -16.81
N TYR A 3 19.15 -2.98 -15.62
CA TYR A 3 18.00 -2.11 -15.42
C TYR A 3 18.44 -0.65 -15.59
N HIS A 4 18.25 -0.08 -16.77
CA HIS A 4 18.32 1.37 -16.96
C HIS A 4 16.93 1.91 -16.66
N SER A 5 16.65 2.21 -15.39
CA SER A 5 15.43 2.92 -15.02
C SER A 5 15.56 4.36 -15.55
N PRO A 6 14.69 4.83 -16.46
CA PRO A 6 14.75 6.22 -16.90
C PRO A 6 14.60 7.12 -15.67
N ALA A 7 15.41 8.18 -15.60
CA ALA A 7 15.28 9.17 -14.54
C ALA A 7 13.88 9.78 -14.66
N LEU A 8 12.98 9.42 -13.72
CA LEU A 8 11.67 10.05 -13.63
C LEU A 8 11.89 11.53 -13.35
N ALA A 9 11.25 12.39 -14.15
CA ALA A 9 11.26 13.82 -13.89
C ALA A 9 10.73 14.10 -12.48
N ALA A 10 11.33 15.06 -11.78
CA ALA A 10 10.85 15.45 -10.46
C ALA A 10 9.38 15.93 -10.55
N PRO A 11 8.53 15.59 -9.57
CA PRO A 11 7.14 16.04 -9.58
C PRO A 11 7.06 17.57 -9.52
N THR A 12 6.20 18.17 -10.36
CA THR A 12 5.87 19.60 -10.28
C THR A 12 4.80 19.85 -9.22
N ILE A 13 4.66 21.10 -8.77
CA ILE A 13 3.60 21.49 -7.82
C ILE A 13 2.22 21.15 -8.37
N GLU A 14 1.99 21.40 -9.66
CA GLU A 14 0.73 21.09 -10.36
C GLU A 14 0.44 19.59 -10.33
N SER A 15 1.47 18.75 -10.57
CA SER A 15 1.32 17.29 -10.55
C SER A 15 0.96 16.76 -9.15
N VAL A 16 1.53 17.37 -8.09
CA VAL A 16 1.22 17.02 -6.70
C VAL A 16 -0.20 17.43 -6.34
N ILE A 17 -0.62 18.64 -6.70
CA ILE A 17 -2.00 19.12 -6.46
C ILE A 17 -3.02 18.22 -7.16
N ALA A 18 -2.78 17.91 -8.45
CA ALA A 18 -3.66 17.06 -9.23
C ALA A 18 -3.77 15.64 -8.64
N THR A 19 -2.63 15.06 -8.25
CA THR A 19 -2.59 13.71 -7.64
C THR A 19 -3.31 13.68 -6.29
N HIS A 20 -3.10 14.68 -5.44
CA HIS A 20 -3.79 14.77 -4.15
C HIS A 20 -5.31 14.95 -4.31
N ALA A 21 -5.75 15.77 -5.27
CA ALA A 21 -7.18 15.93 -5.58
C ALA A 21 -7.79 14.60 -6.06
N ALA A 22 -7.10 13.87 -6.96
CA ALA A 22 -7.53 12.57 -7.43
C ALA A 22 -7.58 11.50 -6.32
N LEU A 23 -6.59 11.50 -5.42
CA LEU A 23 -6.58 10.62 -4.25
C LEU A 23 -7.80 10.85 -3.37
N ARG A 24 -8.11 12.11 -3.05
CA ARG A 24 -9.29 12.45 -2.24
C ARG A 24 -10.61 12.09 -2.92
N ALA A 25 -10.72 12.33 -4.23
CA ALA A 25 -11.92 11.98 -4.99
C ALA A 25 -12.18 10.47 -5.03
N ASN A 26 -11.12 9.66 -5.07
CA ASN A 26 -11.22 8.20 -5.13
C ASN A 26 -11.29 7.53 -3.74
N THR A 27 -10.76 8.18 -2.70
CA THR A 27 -10.64 7.62 -1.33
C THR A 27 -10.15 6.16 -1.34
N PRO A 28 -8.94 5.89 -1.86
CA PRO A 28 -8.50 4.53 -2.08
C PRO A 28 -8.42 3.73 -0.77
N LEU A 29 -8.94 2.50 -0.80
CA LEU A 29 -8.72 1.51 0.25
C LEU A 29 -7.28 0.99 0.16
N VAL A 30 -6.49 1.20 1.20
CA VAL A 30 -5.09 0.74 1.27
C VAL A 30 -4.98 -0.37 2.30
N GLN A 31 -4.59 -1.57 1.85
CA GLN A 31 -4.23 -2.64 2.77
C GLN A 31 -2.84 -2.36 3.33
N CYS A 32 -2.71 -2.33 4.64
CA CYS A 32 -1.48 -1.98 5.32
C CYS A 32 -0.93 -3.17 6.11
N LEU A 33 0.05 -3.86 5.54
CA LEU A 33 0.83 -4.87 6.25
C LEU A 33 2.11 -4.20 6.75
N THR A 34 2.04 -3.62 7.95
CA THR A 34 3.11 -2.79 8.53
C THR A 34 3.52 -3.28 9.92
N ASN A 35 4.58 -2.67 10.46
CA ASN A 35 5.00 -2.90 11.83
C ASN A 35 4.08 -2.19 12.84
N VAL A 36 4.02 -2.74 14.07
CA VAL A 36 3.18 -2.22 15.16
C VAL A 36 3.58 -0.82 15.63
N VAL A 37 4.84 -0.42 15.44
CA VAL A 37 5.36 0.88 15.90
C VAL A 37 4.79 2.02 15.06
N SER A 38 4.67 1.83 13.75
CA SER A 38 4.19 2.86 12.81
C SER A 38 2.69 2.77 12.47
N ALA A 39 2.02 1.66 12.81
CA ALA A 39 0.66 1.37 12.37
C ALA A 39 -0.34 2.53 12.61
N ASN A 40 -0.38 3.06 13.83
CA ASN A 40 -1.30 4.16 14.17
C ASN A 40 -0.97 5.45 13.42
N PHE A 41 0.32 5.82 13.38
CA PHE A 41 0.76 7.04 12.70
C PHE A 41 0.47 6.99 11.21
N MET A 42 0.83 5.88 10.56
CA MET A 42 0.58 5.64 9.14
C MET A 42 -0.92 5.65 8.82
N ALA A 43 -1.76 5.01 9.64
CA ALA A 43 -3.21 5.05 9.45
C ALA A 43 -3.75 6.50 9.50
N ASN A 44 -3.31 7.30 10.48
CA ASN A 44 -3.71 8.69 10.59
C ASN A 44 -3.20 9.56 9.42
N VAL A 45 -2.00 9.30 8.90
CA VAL A 45 -1.49 9.98 7.71
C VAL A 45 -2.34 9.66 6.48
N LEU A 46 -2.71 8.39 6.28
CA LEU A 46 -3.58 7.98 5.17
C LEU A 46 -4.97 8.60 5.28
N LEU A 47 -5.57 8.59 6.47
CA LEU A 47 -6.85 9.26 6.75
C LEU A 47 -6.78 10.76 6.47
N SER A 48 -5.72 11.43 6.94
CA SER A 48 -5.50 12.86 6.72
C SER A 48 -5.33 13.22 5.25
N ALA A 49 -4.65 12.36 4.48
CA ALA A 49 -4.54 12.50 3.04
C ALA A 49 -5.86 12.27 2.29
N GLY A 50 -6.84 11.60 2.92
CA GLY A 50 -8.14 11.27 2.33
C GLY A 50 -8.21 9.87 1.72
N ALA A 51 -7.36 8.95 2.15
CA ALA A 51 -7.45 7.51 1.84
C ALA A 51 -8.09 6.73 3.01
N ALA A 52 -8.41 5.45 2.78
CA ALA A 52 -8.96 4.55 3.78
C ALA A 52 -7.95 3.44 4.13
N PRO A 53 -7.27 3.48 5.29
CA PRO A 53 -6.36 2.41 5.70
C PRO A 53 -7.11 1.20 6.26
N ALA A 54 -6.60 -0.01 5.98
CA ALA A 54 -7.07 -1.25 6.59
C ALA A 54 -5.89 -2.16 6.96
N MET A 55 -5.75 -2.48 8.25
CA MET A 55 -4.69 -3.35 8.76
C MET A 55 -5.18 -4.80 8.73
N VAL A 56 -5.00 -5.46 7.59
CA VAL A 56 -5.38 -6.86 7.37
C VAL A 56 -4.11 -7.65 7.03
N ASP A 57 -3.49 -8.22 8.06
CA ASP A 57 -2.22 -8.94 7.99
C ASP A 57 -2.33 -10.44 8.34
N ASN A 58 -3.52 -10.91 8.70
CA ASN A 58 -3.81 -12.33 8.91
C ASN A 58 -3.62 -13.11 7.59
N PRO A 59 -2.78 -14.15 7.54
CA PRO A 59 -2.57 -14.98 6.35
C PRO A 59 -3.86 -15.52 5.72
N GLU A 60 -4.89 -15.80 6.53
CA GLU A 60 -6.16 -16.36 6.05
C GLU A 60 -6.99 -15.35 5.24
N GLU A 61 -6.74 -14.05 5.41
CA GLU A 61 -7.55 -12.97 4.82
C GLU A 61 -6.72 -12.04 3.91
N ALA A 62 -5.40 -12.04 4.08
CA ALA A 62 -4.50 -11.07 3.45
C ALA A 62 -4.56 -11.09 1.91
N ALA A 63 -4.65 -12.28 1.31
CA ALA A 63 -4.76 -12.42 -0.15
C ALA A 63 -6.09 -11.90 -0.69
N ASP A 64 -7.21 -12.27 -0.06
CA ASP A 64 -8.54 -11.87 -0.51
C ASP A 64 -8.74 -10.37 -0.37
N PHE A 65 -8.23 -9.80 0.71
CA PHE A 65 -8.26 -8.35 0.91
C PHE A 65 -7.40 -7.62 -0.13
N ALA A 66 -6.21 -8.13 -0.45
CA ALA A 66 -5.33 -7.55 -1.45
C ALA A 66 -5.97 -7.42 -2.83
N ARG A 67 -6.81 -8.40 -3.22
CA ARG A 67 -7.52 -8.38 -4.52
C ARG A 67 -8.49 -7.20 -4.63
N ILE A 68 -9.15 -6.85 -3.53
CA ILE A 68 -10.14 -5.77 -3.50
C ILE A 68 -9.54 -4.40 -3.13
N ALA A 69 -8.37 -4.37 -2.49
CA ALA A 69 -7.70 -3.12 -2.10
C ALA A 69 -7.32 -2.27 -3.32
N GLY A 70 -7.40 -0.95 -3.20
CA GLY A 70 -6.90 -0.02 -4.22
C GLY A 70 -5.37 -0.04 -4.33
N ALA A 71 -4.68 -0.33 -3.24
CA ALA A 71 -3.25 -0.57 -3.18
C ALA A 71 -2.87 -1.41 -1.94
N VAL A 72 -1.69 -2.04 -1.97
CA VAL A 72 -1.12 -2.78 -0.84
C VAL A 72 0.19 -2.13 -0.40
N LEU A 73 0.37 -1.95 0.91
CA LEU A 73 1.61 -1.49 1.51
C LEU A 73 2.26 -2.64 2.30
N ILE A 74 3.54 -2.89 2.03
CA ILE A 74 4.39 -3.83 2.75
C ILE A 74 5.49 -3.07 3.47
N ASN A 75 5.52 -3.17 4.80
CA ASN A 75 6.60 -2.63 5.61
C ASN A 75 7.21 -3.74 6.48
N LEU A 76 8.46 -4.09 6.16
CA LEU A 76 9.23 -5.17 6.78
C LEU A 76 9.99 -4.74 8.05
N GLY A 77 9.59 -3.63 8.70
CA GLY A 77 10.32 -3.07 9.83
C GLY A 77 10.48 -4.05 11.00
N THR A 78 9.40 -4.70 11.43
CA THR A 78 9.41 -5.69 12.54
C THR A 78 8.34 -6.80 12.39
N PRO A 79 8.25 -7.53 11.26
CA PRO A 79 7.22 -8.55 11.10
C PRO A 79 7.55 -9.82 11.90
N ASN A 80 6.51 -10.51 12.36
CA ASN A 80 6.60 -11.90 12.82
C ASN A 80 6.39 -12.89 11.65
N THR A 81 6.59 -14.19 11.88
CA THR A 81 6.48 -15.21 10.81
C THR A 81 5.11 -15.23 10.14
N ALA A 82 4.01 -15.08 10.89
CA ALA A 82 2.67 -15.05 10.32
C ALA A 82 2.46 -13.80 9.45
N GLN A 83 2.95 -12.64 9.88
CA GLN A 83 2.88 -11.41 9.09
C GLN A 83 3.70 -11.51 7.80
N VAL A 84 4.88 -12.13 7.82
CA VAL A 84 5.67 -12.39 6.61
C VAL A 84 4.89 -13.26 5.63
N GLU A 85 4.19 -14.29 6.10
CA GLU A 85 3.35 -15.13 5.25
C GLU A 85 2.18 -14.32 4.65
N GLY A 86 1.47 -13.56 5.48
CA GLY A 86 0.41 -12.65 5.02
C GLY A 86 0.90 -11.65 3.96
N MET A 87 2.10 -11.11 4.13
CA MET A 87 2.75 -10.22 3.14
C MET A 87 3.03 -10.91 1.82
N ARG A 88 3.55 -12.14 1.82
CA ARG A 88 3.78 -12.89 0.56
C ARG A 88 2.47 -13.17 -0.16
N LEU A 89 1.44 -13.60 0.58
CA LEU A 89 0.12 -13.88 0.04
C LEU A 89 -0.54 -12.62 -0.53
N ALA A 90 -0.47 -11.49 0.18
CA ALA A 90 -0.99 -10.21 -0.27
C ALA A 90 -0.28 -9.70 -1.53
N VAL A 91 1.06 -9.76 -1.60
CA VAL A 91 1.83 -9.33 -2.78
C VAL A 91 1.49 -10.16 -4.01
N ALA A 92 1.44 -11.49 -3.87
CA ALA A 92 1.07 -12.38 -4.97
C ALA A 92 -0.35 -12.08 -5.47
N ALA A 93 -1.31 -11.96 -4.56
CA ALA A 93 -2.70 -11.67 -4.91
C ALA A 93 -2.90 -10.26 -5.50
N ALA A 94 -2.17 -9.25 -5.01
CA ALA A 94 -2.17 -7.91 -5.57
C ALA A 94 -1.64 -7.91 -7.00
N HIS A 95 -0.51 -8.59 -7.25
CA HIS A 95 0.04 -8.75 -8.59
C HIS A 95 -0.96 -9.41 -9.55
N ASP A 96 -1.56 -10.53 -9.16
CA ASP A 96 -2.52 -11.27 -9.99
C ASP A 96 -3.81 -10.47 -10.29
N ALA A 97 -4.24 -9.63 -9.34
CA ALA A 97 -5.40 -8.74 -9.49
C ALA A 97 -5.07 -7.39 -10.13
N GLY A 98 -3.81 -7.13 -10.52
CA GLY A 98 -3.37 -5.85 -11.07
C GLY A 98 -3.44 -4.69 -10.09
N ARG A 99 -3.39 -4.97 -8.78
CA ARG A 99 -3.33 -3.96 -7.72
C ARG A 99 -1.89 -3.55 -7.47
N PRO A 100 -1.57 -2.24 -7.43
CA PRO A 100 -0.23 -1.78 -7.13
C PRO A 100 0.13 -2.11 -5.67
N TRP A 101 1.39 -2.48 -5.44
CA TRP A 101 1.94 -2.64 -4.11
C TRP A 101 3.28 -1.90 -3.97
N VAL A 102 3.58 -1.45 -2.76
CA VAL A 102 4.81 -0.73 -2.39
C VAL A 102 5.42 -1.33 -1.13
#